data_AF-A0A7K3HDP1-F1
#
_entry.id   AF-A0A7K3HDP1-F1
#
_cell.length_a   1.000
_cell.length_b   1.000
_cell.length_c   1.000
_cell.angle_alpha   90.00
_cell.angle_beta   90.00
_cell.angle_gamma   90.00
#
_symmetry.space_group_name_H-M   'P 1'
#
loop_
_entity.id
_entity.type
_entity.pdbx_description
1 polymer ?
#
loop_
_entity_poly.entity_id
_entity_poly.type
_entity_poly.pdbx_seq_one_letter_code
_entity_poly.pdbx_strand_id
1 'polypeptide(L)'
;MGFTIGGIRDLRPGTRRRGRASECTVVAEYTGLHGWDVVPGARATALSGERGARCSCGAPHCAAPGAHPLGHARTVPAGSFLNP
;
A
#
# COMPACT_ATOMS: atom_id res chain seq x y z
N MET A 1 -4.43 44.84 -16.64
CA MET A 1 -4.30 43.46 -17.19
C MET A 1 -4.67 42.49 -16.08
N GLY A 2 -5.96 42.13 -15.97
CA GLY A 2 -6.47 41.29 -14.88
C GLY A 2 -6.83 39.91 -15.41
N PHE A 3 -6.08 38.89 -15.00
CA PHE A 3 -6.40 37.49 -15.29
C PHE A 3 -7.30 36.96 -14.17
N THR A 4 -8.54 36.68 -14.55
CA THR A 4 -9.57 36.04 -13.74
C THR A 4 -9.09 34.63 -13.36
N ILE A 5 -8.91 34.36 -12.06
CA ILE A 5 -8.69 33.01 -11.53
C ILE A 5 -10.01 32.26 -11.67
N GLY A 6 -10.18 31.64 -12.84
CA GLY A 6 -11.31 30.81 -13.17
C GLY A 6 -11.28 29.50 -12.40
N GLY A 7 -12.29 29.29 -11.56
CA GLY A 7 -12.86 27.97 -11.34
C GLY A 7 -12.07 27.02 -10.45
N ILE A 8 -12.16 27.24 -9.13
CA ILE A 8 -12.11 26.16 -8.13
C ILE A 8 -13.35 25.25 -8.24
N ARG A 9 -13.64 24.73 -9.43
CA ARG A 9 -14.61 23.65 -9.59
C ARG A 9 -13.88 22.35 -9.39
N ASP A 10 -14.12 21.76 -8.23
CA ASP A 10 -14.06 20.32 -8.03
C ASP A 10 -12.72 19.66 -8.39
N LEU A 11 -11.63 20.20 -7.84
CA LEU A 11 -10.58 19.32 -7.32
C LEU A 11 -11.23 18.55 -6.16
N ARG A 12 -12.06 17.55 -6.48
CA ARG A 12 -12.40 16.49 -5.55
C ARG A 12 -11.04 16.05 -5.03
N PRO A 13 -10.69 16.33 -3.75
CA PRO A 13 -9.42 15.90 -3.22
C PRO A 13 -9.59 14.41 -3.12
N GLY A 14 -9.27 13.70 -4.21
CA GLY A 14 -9.23 12.25 -4.26
C GLY A 14 -8.43 11.86 -3.04
N THR A 15 -9.17 11.31 -2.07
CA THR A 15 -8.81 11.12 -0.67
C THR A 15 -7.31 10.93 -0.58
N ARG A 16 -6.62 12.02 -0.24
CA ARG A 16 -5.19 12.13 -0.52
C ARG A 16 -4.52 10.92 0.10
N ARG A 17 -3.69 10.26 -0.69
CA ARG A 17 -2.76 9.17 -0.30
C ARG A 17 -1.74 9.58 0.79
N ARG A 18 -2.08 10.55 1.66
CA ARG A 18 -1.26 11.05 2.77
C ARG A 18 -1.45 10.22 4.05
N GLY A 19 -2.57 9.50 4.21
CA GLY A 19 -2.75 8.58 5.35
C GLY A 19 -1.87 7.33 5.23
N ARG A 20 -1.98 6.61 4.10
CA ARG A 20 -1.26 5.35 3.90
C ARG A 20 0.27 5.49 3.82
N ALA A 21 0.76 6.58 3.22
CA ALA A 21 2.20 6.86 3.22
C ALA A 21 2.71 7.13 4.65
N SER A 22 1.94 7.89 5.45
CA SER A 22 2.27 8.15 6.86
C SER A 22 2.28 6.86 7.68
N GLU A 23 1.27 6.00 7.55
CA GLU A 23 1.20 4.72 8.27
C GLU A 23 2.34 3.77 7.88
N CYS A 24 2.63 3.64 6.58
CA CYS A 24 3.75 2.81 6.13
C CYS A 24 5.10 3.33 6.65
N THR A 25 5.30 4.65 6.71
CA THR A 25 6.51 5.25 7.29
C THR A 25 6.59 5.00 8.79
N VAL A 26 5.52 5.21 9.55
CA VAL A 26 5.50 4.98 11.01
C VAL A 26 5.80 3.51 11.34
N VAL A 27 5.21 2.57 10.60
CA VAL A 27 5.50 1.13 10.77
C VAL A 27 6.96 0.82 10.42
N ALA A 28 7.49 1.40 9.34
CA ALA A 28 8.88 1.20 8.95
C ALA A 28 9.86 1.78 10.00
N GLU A 29 9.59 2.96 10.55
CA GLU A 29 10.38 3.56 11.62
C GLU A 29 10.31 2.73 12.90
N TYR A 30 9.12 2.30 13.31
CA TYR A 30 8.93 1.50 14.52
C TYR A 30 9.65 0.14 14.43
N THR A 31 9.46 -0.57 13.32
CA THR A 31 10.14 -1.85 13.09
C THR A 31 11.66 -1.68 12.96
N GLY A 32 12.12 -0.57 12.37
CA GLY A 32 13.53 -0.21 12.31
C GLY A 32 14.14 0.07 13.68
N LEU A 33 13.47 0.84 14.53
CA LEU A 33 13.90 1.13 15.91
C LEU A 33 14.03 -0.12 16.77
N HIS A 34 13.15 -1.10 16.57
CA HIS A 34 13.16 -2.35 17.33
C HIS A 34 14.01 -3.45 16.71
N GLY A 35 14.59 -3.21 15.53
CA GLY A 35 15.43 -4.19 14.84
C GLY A 35 14.64 -5.44 14.43
N TRP A 36 13.38 -5.29 14.02
CA TRP A 36 12.54 -6.42 13.62
C TRP A 36 12.64 -6.71 12.12
N ASP A 37 12.70 -8.00 11.79
CA ASP A 37 12.55 -8.46 10.42
C ASP A 37 11.09 -8.33 9.96
N VAL A 38 10.89 -7.96 8.69
CA VAL A 38 9.56 -7.71 8.13
C VAL A 38 9.27 -8.70 6.99
N VAL A 39 8.12 -9.37 7.08
CA VAL A 39 7.62 -10.23 6.00
C VAL A 39 6.55 -9.49 5.20
N PRO A 40 6.69 -9.34 3.87
CA PRO A 40 5.67 -8.68 3.07
C PRO A 40 4.32 -9.41 3.10
N GLY A 41 3.24 -8.67 3.38
CA GLY A 41 1.88 -9.18 3.29
C GLY A 41 1.39 -9.27 1.84
N ALA A 42 0.51 -10.24 1.56
CA ALA A 42 -0.20 -10.31 0.30
C ALA A 42 -1.11 -9.08 0.13
N ARG A 43 -1.30 -8.63 -1.12
CA ARG A 43 -2.18 -7.51 -1.45
C ARG A 43 -3.44 -8.04 -2.15
N ALA A 44 -4.58 -7.41 -1.87
CA ALA A 44 -5.83 -7.67 -2.57
C ALA A 44 -6.21 -6.45 -3.40
N THR A 45 -6.53 -6.65 -4.68
CA THR A 45 -7.06 -5.61 -5.57
C THR A 45 -8.48 -5.98 -5.96
N ALA A 46 -9.44 -5.07 -5.75
CA ALA A 46 -10.79 -5.24 -6.27
C ALA A 46 -10.76 -5.28 -7.80
N LEU A 47 -11.39 -6.29 -8.40
CA LEU A 47 -11.59 -6.33 -9.84
C LEU A 47 -12.82 -5.47 -10.18
N SER A 48 -12.69 -4.55 -11.13
CA SER A 48 -13.81 -3.71 -11.54
C SER A 48 -14.84 -4.56 -12.28
N GLY A 49 -16.04 -4.71 -11.69
CA GLY A 49 -17.16 -5.43 -12.31
C GLY A 49 -17.31 -6.89 -11.91
N GLU A 50 -16.38 -7.45 -11.12
CA GLU A 50 -16.42 -8.85 -10.68
C GLU A 50 -16.64 -8.92 -9.17
N ARG A 51 -17.49 -9.84 -8.69
CA ARG A 51 -17.59 -10.17 -7.26
C ARG A 51 -16.33 -10.96 -6.87
N GLY A 52 -15.21 -10.28 -6.66
CA GLY A 52 -13.96 -10.91 -6.26
C GLY A 52 -12.79 -9.95 -6.13
N ALA A 53 -11.86 -10.26 -5.22
CA ALA A 53 -10.59 -9.58 -5.10
C ALA A 53 -9.47 -10.49 -5.65
N ARG A 54 -8.66 -9.96 -6.58
CA ARG A 54 -7.45 -10.66 -7.03
C ARG A 54 -6.38 -10.53 -5.95
N CYS A 55 -5.91 -11.65 -5.44
CA CYS A 55 -4.83 -11.66 -4.46
C CYS A 55 -3.47 -11.77 -5.16
N SER A 56 -2.48 -11.01 -4.68
CA SER A 56 -1.11 -11.05 -5.20
C SER A 56 -0.39 -12.37 -4.93
N CYS A 57 -0.98 -13.28 -4.14
CA CYS A 57 -0.42 -14.60 -3.89
C CYS A 57 -0.47 -15.54 -5.09
N GLY A 58 -1.30 -15.22 -6.10
CA GLY A 58 -1.43 -16.02 -7.34
C GLY A 58 -2.44 -17.17 -7.25
N ALA A 59 -3.01 -17.45 -6.07
CA ALA A 59 -4.05 -18.46 -5.94
C ALA A 59 -5.37 -17.98 -6.59
N PRO A 60 -5.99 -18.79 -7.48
CA PRO A 60 -7.22 -18.39 -8.19
C PRO A 60 -8.43 -18.20 -7.27
N HIS A 61 -8.48 -18.92 -6.15
CA HIS A 61 -9.55 -18.85 -5.15
C HIS A 61 -8.97 -18.67 -3.73
N CYS A 62 -8.18 -17.62 -3.54
CA CYS A 62 -7.62 -17.30 -2.22
C CYS A 62 -8.75 -17.07 -1.19
N ALA A 63 -8.77 -17.87 -0.12
CA ALA A 63 -9.78 -17.78 0.94
C ALA A 63 -9.65 -16.54 1.84
N ALA A 64 -8.46 -15.92 1.86
CA ALA A 64 -8.17 -14.75 2.70
C ALA A 64 -7.43 -13.65 1.91
N PRO A 65 -8.04 -13.05 0.87
CA PRO A 65 -7.34 -12.10 -0.01
C PRO A 65 -6.68 -10.96 0.78
N GLY A 66 -5.35 -10.90 0.75
CA GLY A 66 -4.57 -9.85 1.41
C GLY A 66 -4.37 -10.00 2.92
N ALA A 67 -4.99 -11.01 3.55
CA ALA A 67 -4.88 -11.26 4.99
C ALA A 67 -3.91 -12.40 5.32
N HIS A 68 -2.79 -12.47 4.59
CA HIS A 68 -1.75 -13.47 4.84
C HIS A 68 -0.38 -13.01 4.32
N PRO A 69 0.74 -13.60 4.78
CA PRO A 69 2.06 -13.34 4.23
C PRO A 69 2.16 -13.72 2.74
N LEU A 70 2.93 -12.94 1.99
CA LEU A 70 3.23 -13.23 0.60
C LEU A 70 4.33 -14.30 0.53
N GLY A 71 3.96 -15.56 0.33
CA GLY A 71 4.88 -16.69 0.48
C GLY A 71 6.10 -16.71 -0.44
N HIS A 72 6.07 -16.00 -1.57
CA HIS A 72 7.21 -15.86 -2.48
C HIS A 72 8.03 -14.58 -2.24
N ALA A 73 7.61 -13.73 -1.30
CA ALA A 73 8.37 -12.54 -0.94
C ALA A 73 9.50 -12.91 0.02
N ARG A 74 10.66 -12.31 -0.21
CA ARG A 74 11.78 -12.43 0.73
C ARG A 74 11.47 -11.63 1.99
N THR A 75 11.80 -12.20 3.15
CA THR A 75 11.89 -11.45 4.40
C THR A 75 12.88 -10.30 4.21
N VAL A 76 12.52 -9.12 4.71
CA VAL A 76 13.36 -7.94 4.73
C VAL A 76 14.03 -7.89 6.10
N PRO A 77 15.35 -8.10 6.19
CA PRO A 77 16.05 -8.04 7.46
C PRO A 77 15.99 -6.65 8.07
N ALA A 78 16.04 -6.57 9.40
CA ALA A 78 16.24 -5.33 10.11
C ALA A 78 17.45 -4.53 9.58
N GLY A 79 17.32 -3.21 9.48
CA GLY A 79 18.38 -2.34 8.95
C GLY A 79 18.56 -2.38 7.43
N SER A 80 17.69 -3.07 6.69
CA SER A 80 17.67 -2.99 5.23
C SER A 80 17.36 -1.57 4.76
N PHE A 81 18.25 -0.98 3.97
CA PHE A 81 18.04 0.32 3.33
C PHE A 81 17.32 0.15 1.99
N LEU A 82 16.47 1.12 1.65
CA LEU A 82 15.86 1.20 0.32
C LEU A 82 16.93 1.64 -0.68
N ASN A 83 17.41 0.72 -1.52
CA ASN A 83 18.29 1.08 -2.63
C ASN A 83 17.44 1.70 -3.76
N PRO A 84 17.78 2.89 -4.30
CA PRO A 84 17.01 3.57 -5.36
C PRO A 84 16.90 2.78 -6.67
#